data_AF-A0AA42DJE2-F1
#
_entry.id   AF-A0AA42DJE2-F1
#
_cell.length_a   1.000
_cell.length_b   1.000
_cell.length_c   1.000
_cell.angle_alpha   90.00
_cell.angle_beta   90.00
_cell.angle_gamma   90.00
#
_symmetry.space_group_name_H-M   'P 1'
#
loop_
_entity.id
_entity.type
_entity.pdbx_description
1 polymer ?
#
loop_
_entity_poly.entity_id
_entity_poly.type
_entity_poly.pdbx_seq_one_letter_code
_entity_poly.pdbx_strand_id
1 'polypeptide(L)'
;MKEKLLKMMKDLIDGNYNCNDFSYDFPNEMLELEDENLLLLLDEMPEICADYDPYKEDEEDLLNEEELKTRVEEVYNKILNM
;
A
#
# COMPACT_ATOMS: atom_id res chain seq x y z
N MET A 1 -10.92 10.22 -6.03
CA MET A 1 -9.62 9.52 -5.92
C MET A 1 -9.35 8.99 -4.52
N LYS A 2 -9.41 9.82 -3.46
CA LYS A 2 -9.23 9.37 -2.06
C LYS A 2 -9.98 8.08 -1.69
N GLU A 3 -11.29 8.02 -1.93
CA GLU A 3 -12.11 6.84 -1.61
C GLU A 3 -11.66 5.58 -2.36
N LYS A 4 -11.19 5.72 -3.60
CA LYS A 4 -10.68 4.62 -4.42
C LYS A 4 -9.42 4.02 -3.78
N LEU A 5 -8.45 4.87 -3.44
CA LEU A 5 -7.19 4.45 -2.80
C LEU A 5 -7.46 3.79 -1.45
N LEU A 6 -8.29 4.41 -0.59
CA LEU A 6 -8.65 3.81 0.70
C LEU A 6 -9.36 2.46 0.56
N LYS A 7 -10.21 2.31 -0.47
CA LYS A 7 -10.84 1.03 -0.77
C LYS A 7 -9.80 -0.02 -1.20
N MET A 8 -8.86 0.33 -2.08
CA MET A 8 -7.79 -0.60 -2.50
C MET A 8 -6.97 -1.08 -1.30
N MET A 9 -6.58 -0.17 -0.39
CA MET A 9 -5.86 -0.53 0.83
C MET A 9 -6.70 -1.48 1.70
N LYS A 10 -7.99 -1.17 1.90
CA LYS A 10 -8.86 -2.02 2.72
C LYS A 10 -9.08 -3.40 2.09
N ASP A 11 -9.25 -3.46 0.77
CA ASP A 11 -9.40 -4.71 0.05
C ASP A 11 -8.14 -5.59 0.19
N LEU A 12 -6.93 -4.99 0.13
CA LEU A 12 -5.68 -5.71 0.37
C LEU A 12 -5.61 -6.27 1.81
N ILE A 13 -5.87 -5.40 2.80
CA ILE A 13 -5.82 -5.76 4.24
C ILE A 13 -6.79 -6.91 4.54
N ASP A 14 -7.99 -6.88 3.94
CA ASP A 14 -9.00 -7.93 4.11
C ASP A 14 -8.71 -9.21 3.29
N GLY A 15 -7.65 -9.23 2.48
CA GLY A 15 -7.31 -10.35 1.60
C GLY A 15 -8.22 -10.48 0.36
N ASN A 16 -8.97 -9.42 0.02
CA ASN A 16 -9.81 -9.34 -1.17
C ASN A 16 -9.07 -8.77 -2.40
N TYR A 17 -7.82 -8.32 -2.23
CA TYR A 17 -6.93 -7.87 -3.31
C TYR A 17 -5.62 -8.65 -3.22
N ASN A 18 -5.18 -9.20 -4.34
CA ASN A 18 -3.88 -9.84 -4.46
C ASN A 18 -2.74 -8.83 -4.23
N CYS A 19 -1.72 -9.24 -3.45
CA CYS A 19 -0.57 -8.41 -3.10
C CYS A 19 0.25 -7.97 -4.32
N ASN A 20 0.47 -8.87 -5.28
CA ASN A 20 1.23 -8.58 -6.49
C ASN A 20 0.50 -7.61 -7.40
N ASP A 21 -0.81 -7.77 -7.60
CA ASP A 21 -1.57 -6.80 -8.39
C ASP A 21 -1.59 -5.43 -7.70
N PHE A 22 -1.80 -5.41 -6.38
CA PHE A 22 -1.80 -4.19 -5.59
C PHE A 22 -0.47 -3.43 -5.67
N SER A 23 0.67 -4.12 -5.61
CA SER A 23 2.00 -3.46 -5.60
C SER A 23 2.29 -2.70 -6.89
N TYR A 24 1.66 -3.06 -8.02
CA TYR A 24 1.74 -2.31 -9.27
C TYR A 24 0.61 -1.30 -9.43
N ASP A 25 -0.61 -1.69 -9.09
CA ASP A 25 -1.80 -0.86 -9.33
C ASP A 25 -1.83 0.36 -8.41
N PHE A 26 -1.51 0.20 -7.12
CA PHE A 26 -1.68 1.26 -6.13
C PHE A 26 -0.78 2.48 -6.40
N PRO A 27 0.54 2.33 -6.64
CA PRO A 27 1.40 3.48 -6.97
C PRO A 27 0.99 4.17 -8.28
N ASN A 28 0.48 3.42 -9.25
CA ASN A 28 -0.01 3.99 -10.51
C ASN A 28 -1.26 4.86 -10.28
N GLU A 29 -2.19 4.40 -9.45
CA GLU A 29 -3.40 5.16 -9.10
C GLU A 29 -3.09 6.41 -8.27
N MET A 30 -2.01 6.41 -7.49
CA MET A 30 -1.54 7.59 -6.76
C MET A 30 -1.10 8.73 -7.69
N LEU A 31 -0.65 8.46 -8.93
CA LEU A 31 -0.21 9.49 -9.87
C LEU A 31 -1.34 10.45 -10.27
N GLU A 32 -2.58 9.99 -10.18
CA GLU A 32 -3.78 10.79 -10.48
C GLU A 32 -4.34 11.51 -9.23
N LEU A 33 -3.67 11.41 -8.07
CA LEU A 33 -4.14 12.04 -6.84
C LEU A 33 -3.72 13.51 -6.77
N GLU A 34 -4.70 14.42 -6.73
CA GLU A 34 -4.47 15.87 -6.58
C GLU A 34 -4.48 16.36 -5.12
N ASP A 35 -4.91 15.53 -4.17
CA ASP A 35 -4.98 15.90 -2.76
C ASP A 35 -3.58 15.83 -2.12
N GLU A 36 -2.91 16.98 -2.03
CA GLU A 36 -1.56 17.13 -1.46
C GLU A 36 -1.46 16.62 -0.02
N ASN A 37 -2.49 16.79 0.81
CA ASN A 37 -2.46 16.29 2.19
C ASN A 37 -2.50 14.76 2.21
N LEU A 38 -3.31 14.16 1.35
CA LEU A 38 -3.36 12.70 1.25
C LEU A 38 -2.08 12.14 0.61
N LEU A 39 -1.50 12.83 -0.38
CA LEU A 39 -0.20 12.46 -0.94
C LEU A 39 0.89 12.40 0.14
N LEU A 40 0.95 13.39 1.03
CA LEU A 40 1.90 13.40 2.15
C LEU A 40 1.72 12.20 3.10
N LEU A 41 0.49 11.73 3.27
CA LEU A 41 0.22 10.55 4.10
C LEU A 41 0.54 9.23 3.41
N LEU A 42 0.48 9.21 2.07
CA LEU A 42 0.77 8.05 1.24
C LEU A 42 2.22 8.01 0.76
N ASP A 43 3.08 8.94 1.18
CA ASP A 43 4.46 9.09 0.68
C ASP A 43 5.30 7.82 0.79
N GLU A 44 5.08 7.00 1.83
CA GLU A 44 5.78 5.71 2.01
C GLU A 44 5.21 4.56 1.16
N MET A 45 4.04 4.72 0.53
CA MET A 45 3.38 3.63 -0.20
C MET A 45 4.15 3.15 -1.44
N PRO A 46 4.76 4.00 -2.28
CA PRO A 46 5.55 3.54 -3.43
C PRO A 46 6.73 2.65 -3.02
N GLU A 47 7.41 2.99 -1.93
CA GLU A 47 8.51 2.18 -1.38
C GLU A 47 7.99 0.86 -0.82
N ILE A 48 6.96 0.89 0.02
CA ILE A 48 6.29 -0.33 0.54
C ILE A 48 5.87 -1.28 -0.60
N CYS A 49 5.36 -0.74 -1.70
CA CYS A 49 4.97 -1.55 -2.85
C CYS A 49 6.18 -2.08 -3.63
N ALA A 50 7.26 -1.32 -3.73
CA ALA A 50 8.48 -1.73 -4.42
C ALA A 50 9.26 -2.80 -3.65
N ASP A 51 9.19 -2.78 -2.31
CA ASP A 51 9.85 -3.76 -1.44
C ASP A 51 9.13 -5.11 -1.42
N TYR A 52 7.91 -5.21 -1.96
CA TYR A 52 7.18 -6.47 -2.01
C TYR A 52 7.81 -7.46 -2.99
N ASP A 53 8.24 -8.61 -2.46
CA ASP A 53 8.65 -9.77 -3.25
C ASP A 53 8.02 -11.05 -2.68
N PRO A 54 7.10 -11.72 -3.42
CA PRO A 54 6.49 -12.97 -2.97
C PRO A 54 7.48 -14.13 -2.84
N TYR A 55 8.68 -14.01 -3.43
CA TYR A 55 9.73 -15.02 -3.40
C TYR A 55 10.85 -14.68 -2.42
N LYS A 56 10.69 -13.65 -1.58
CA LYS A 56 11.71 -13.35 -0.57
C LYS A 56 11.89 -14.56 0.36
N GLU A 57 13.16 -14.89 0.63
CA GLU A 57 13.51 -15.94 1.59
C GLU A 57 13.98 -15.30 2.91
N ASP A 58 15.16 -14.69 2.90
CA ASP A 58 15.81 -14.11 4.10
C ASP A 58 16.30 -12.66 3.85
N GLU A 59 15.72 -11.97 2.86
CA GLU A 59 16.05 -10.57 2.57
C GLU A 59 15.29 -9.65 3.53
N GLU A 60 16.01 -9.09 4.51
CA GLU A 60 15.44 -8.19 5.54
C GLU A 60 14.86 -6.90 4.95
N ASP A 61 15.35 -6.48 3.78
CA ASP A 61 14.92 -5.26 3.10
C ASP A 61 13.64 -5.47 2.24
N LEU A 62 13.20 -6.71 2.03
CA LEU A 62 12.00 -7.02 1.23
C LEU A 62 10.80 -7.38 2.11
N LEU A 63 9.60 -7.32 1.55
CA LEU A 63 8.34 -7.64 2.21
C LEU A 63 7.69 -8.87 1.54
N ASN A 64 7.27 -9.83 2.35
CA ASN A 64 6.35 -10.88 1.91
C ASN A 64 4.89 -10.38 1.99
N GLU A 65 3.92 -11.25 1.70
CA GLU A 65 2.51 -10.87 1.67
C GLU A 65 1.97 -10.34 3.00
N GLU A 66 2.37 -10.93 4.13
CA GLU A 66 1.86 -10.56 5.44
C GLU A 66 2.51 -9.26 5.94
N GLU A 67 3.79 -9.06 5.65
CA GLU A 67 4.47 -7.81 5.98
C GLU A 67 3.98 -6.65 5.11
N LEU A 68 3.73 -6.88 3.81
CA LEU A 68 3.10 -5.89 2.94
C LEU A 68 1.75 -5.44 3.51
N LYS A 69 0.85 -6.39 3.82
CA LYS A 69 -0.46 -6.07 4.41
C LYS A 69 -0.32 -5.29 5.71
N THR A 70 0.62 -5.69 6.57
CA THR A 70 0.90 -5.02 7.84
C THR A 70 1.32 -3.56 7.63
N ARG A 71 2.29 -3.31 6.73
CA ARG A 71 2.78 -1.95 6.43
C ARG A 71 1.68 -1.09 5.79
N VAL A 72 0.88 -1.65 4.89
CA VAL A 72 -0.28 -0.95 4.30
C VAL A 72 -1.34 -0.64 5.35
N GLU A 73 -1.60 -1.56 6.29
CA GLU A 73 -2.53 -1.33 7.41
C GLU A 73 -2.06 -0.20 8.33
N GLU A 74 -0.76 -0.09 8.61
CA GLU A 74 -0.19 1.02 9.38
C GLU A 74 -0.47 2.37 8.70
N VAL A 75 -0.23 2.48 7.39
CA VAL A 75 -0.53 3.69 6.61
C VAL A 75 -2.03 3.98 6.62
N TYR A 76 -2.86 2.97 6.38
CA TYR A 76 -4.31 3.10 6.37
C TYR A 76 -4.84 3.64 7.69
N ASN A 77 -4.35 3.11 8.80
CA ASN A 77 -4.73 3.54 10.14
C ASN A 77 -4.22 4.96 10.47
N LYS A 78 -3.05 5.38 9.97
CA LYS A 78 -2.60 6.79 10.08
C LYS A 78 -3.58 7.74 9.40
N ILE A 79 -4.09 7.38 8.22
CA ILE A 79 -5.05 8.20 7.47
C ILE A 79 -6.41 8.29 8.17
N LEU A 80 -6.88 7.19 8.78
CA LEU A 80 -8.18 7.17 9.47
C LEU A 80 -8.20 7.92 10.82
N ASN A 81 -7.05 8.04 11.48
CA ASN A 81 -6.92 8.66 12.80
C ASN A 81 -6.50 10.13 12.74
N MET A 82 -6.53 10.75 11.55
CA MET A 82 -6.36 12.19 11.34
C MET A 82 -7.69 12.94 11.30
#